data_AF-X6N5B1-F1
#
_entry.id   AF-X6N5B1-F1
#
_cell.length_a   1.000
_cell.length_b   1.000
_cell.length_c   1.000
_cell.angle_alpha   90.00
_cell.angle_beta   90.00
_cell.angle_gamma   90.00
#
_symmetry.space_group_name_H-M   'P 1'
#
loop_
_entity.id
_entity.type
_entity.pdbx_description
1 polymer ?
#
loop_
_entity_poly.entity_id
_entity_poly.type
_entity_poly.pdbx_seq_one_letter_code
_entity_poly.pdbx_strand_id
1 'polypeptide(L)'
;IPALLEFLVIPDSDVDNIGIIYQNNLYVCCTRELVTSRQCEKEDIDRLILRKDIPGIYRYEVNFKKDQKNASIELTNEVQISAIHVFALVSCQGYMGYVTFEGDSVWMNPYGHLPGDMYGYLIFYGWMFIFYLVIGGFWSYLSVMYWKELLYVQNGITGVVVMCLIESIVWYFDYLQFNNIGSHYRVLLFTALLTAATRRMASCMLVIIISMGYGMVRL
;
A
#
# COMPACT_ATOMS: atom_id res chain seq x y z
N ILE A 1 -3.74 -21.25 -33.94
CA ILE A 1 -4.97 -20.43 -34.06
C ILE A 1 -4.61 -19.09 -33.41
N PRO A 2 -5.03 -17.91 -33.93
CA PRO A 2 -4.75 -16.66 -33.23
C PRO A 2 -5.30 -16.75 -31.81
N ALA A 3 -4.53 -16.32 -30.82
CA ALA A 3 -4.93 -16.43 -29.44
C ALA A 3 -5.11 -15.01 -28.86
N LEU A 4 -6.22 -14.76 -28.17
CA LEU A 4 -6.57 -13.45 -27.58
C LEU A 4 -6.48 -13.55 -26.06
N LEU A 5 -5.71 -12.65 -25.46
CA LEU A 5 -5.66 -12.43 -24.01
C LEU A 5 -6.13 -11.02 -23.74
N GLU A 6 -7.03 -10.85 -22.78
CA GLU A 6 -7.54 -9.55 -22.39
C GLU A 6 -6.92 -9.14 -21.06
N PHE A 7 -6.36 -7.94 -21.03
CA PHE A 7 -5.84 -7.30 -19.83
C PHE A 7 -6.74 -6.12 -19.48
N LEU A 8 -7.34 -6.18 -18.30
CA LEU A 8 -8.24 -5.16 -17.80
C LEU A 8 -7.69 -4.54 -16.52
N VAL A 9 -7.88 -3.23 -16.41
CA VAL A 9 -7.67 -2.45 -15.20
C VAL A 9 -9.05 -1.99 -14.72
N ILE A 10 -9.49 -2.49 -13.58
CA ILE A 10 -10.85 -2.26 -13.06
C ILE A 10 -10.74 -1.79 -11.61
N PRO A 11 -11.56 -0.81 -11.16
CA PRO A 11 -11.69 -0.48 -9.75
C PRO A 11 -12.17 -1.69 -8.93
N ASP A 12 -11.58 -1.89 -7.74
CA ASP A 12 -11.93 -2.99 -6.83
C ASP A 12 -13.44 -3.04 -6.50
N SER A 13 -14.08 -1.87 -6.41
CA SER A 13 -15.53 -1.72 -6.20
C SER A 13 -16.40 -2.36 -7.28
N ASP A 14 -15.86 -2.53 -8.49
CA ASP A 14 -16.59 -2.99 -9.66
C ASP A 14 -16.16 -4.38 -10.15
N VAL A 15 -15.26 -5.05 -9.41
CA VAL A 15 -14.82 -6.42 -9.74
C VAL A 15 -15.99 -7.41 -9.77
N ASP A 16 -17.01 -7.21 -8.92
CA ASP A 16 -18.23 -8.03 -8.89
C ASP A 16 -19.11 -7.88 -10.15
N ASN A 17 -18.85 -6.87 -10.99
CA ASN A 17 -19.56 -6.68 -12.26
C ASN A 17 -18.96 -7.54 -13.39
N ILE A 18 -17.86 -8.25 -13.14
CA ILE A 18 -17.25 -9.16 -14.11
C ILE A 18 -18.10 -10.44 -14.20
N GLY A 19 -18.58 -10.72 -15.41
CA GLY A 19 -19.40 -11.89 -15.68
C GLY A 19 -20.88 -11.77 -15.28
N ILE A 20 -21.64 -12.77 -15.70
CA ILE A 20 -23.08 -12.86 -15.50
C ILE A 20 -23.46 -14.18 -14.86
N ILE A 21 -24.45 -14.16 -13.99
CA ILE A 21 -25.00 -15.37 -13.40
C ILE A 21 -26.15 -15.83 -14.29
N TYR A 22 -26.00 -16.98 -14.92
CA TYR A 22 -27.03 -17.61 -15.74
C TYR A 22 -27.25 -19.05 -15.27
N GLN A 23 -28.51 -19.43 -15.03
CA GLN A 23 -28.88 -20.76 -14.51
C GLN A 23 -28.07 -21.19 -13.28
N ASN A 24 -27.85 -20.25 -12.33
CA ASN A 24 -27.11 -20.48 -11.09
C ASN A 24 -25.59 -20.73 -11.27
N ASN A 25 -25.04 -20.55 -12.47
CA ASN A 25 -23.62 -20.62 -12.76
C ASN A 25 -23.08 -19.24 -13.17
N LEU A 26 -21.86 -18.92 -12.74
CA LEU A 26 -21.17 -17.69 -13.14
C LEU A 26 -20.44 -17.91 -14.46
N TYR A 27 -20.80 -17.14 -15.48
CA TYR A 27 -20.14 -17.11 -16.77
C TYR A 27 -19.37 -15.80 -16.91
N VAL A 28 -18.04 -15.90 -17.00
CA VAL A 28 -17.13 -14.76 -17.15
C VAL A 28 -16.93 -14.39 -18.62
N CYS A 29 -17.01 -15.38 -19.51
CA CYS A 29 -16.78 -15.24 -20.94
C CYS A 29 -18.09 -15.39 -21.73
N CYS A 30 -18.24 -14.63 -22.81
CA CYS A 30 -19.38 -14.77 -23.71
C CYS A 30 -19.22 -15.99 -24.61
N THR A 31 -20.13 -16.95 -24.42
CA THR A 31 -20.24 -18.18 -25.19
C THR A 31 -21.42 -18.10 -26.16
N ARG A 32 -21.46 -18.98 -27.17
CA ARG A 32 -22.56 -19.04 -28.15
C ARG A 32 -23.93 -19.30 -27.52
N GLU A 33 -23.96 -20.00 -26.38
CA GLU A 33 -25.18 -20.25 -25.61
C GLU A 33 -25.76 -18.94 -25.05
N LEU A 34 -24.89 -18.08 -24.52
CA LEU A 34 -25.25 -16.77 -23.95
C LEU A 34 -25.67 -15.76 -25.01
N VAL A 35 -25.11 -15.84 -26.22
CA VAL A 35 -25.58 -15.05 -27.36
C VAL A 35 -27.00 -15.45 -27.75
N THR A 36 -27.31 -16.75 -27.72
CA THR A 36 -28.64 -17.26 -28.06
C THR A 36 -29.69 -16.83 -27.04
N SER A 37 -29.31 -16.74 -25.76
CA SER A 37 -30.17 -16.24 -24.68
C SER A 37 -30.20 -14.71 -24.55
N ARG A 38 -29.63 -13.97 -25.53
CA ARG A 38 -29.54 -12.50 -25.59
C ARG A 38 -28.83 -11.86 -24.39
N GLN A 39 -27.88 -12.56 -23.78
CA GLN A 39 -27.08 -12.06 -22.66
C GLN A 39 -25.77 -11.41 -23.10
N CYS A 40 -25.30 -11.69 -24.31
CA CYS A 40 -24.17 -10.99 -24.94
C CYS A 40 -24.38 -10.87 -26.47
N GLU A 41 -23.65 -9.95 -27.10
CA GLU A 41 -23.74 -9.71 -28.53
C GLU A 41 -22.90 -10.71 -29.33
N LYS A 42 -23.21 -10.87 -30.62
CA LYS A 42 -22.44 -11.77 -31.50
C LYS A 42 -20.99 -11.31 -31.70
N GLU A 43 -20.72 -10.03 -31.52
CA GLU A 43 -19.41 -9.41 -31.66
C GLU A 43 -18.50 -9.68 -30.45
N ASP A 44 -19.10 -10.05 -29.30
CA ASP A 44 -18.40 -10.31 -28.05
C ASP A 44 -18.10 -11.79 -27.80
N ILE A 45 -18.28 -12.65 -28.80
CA ILE A 45 -17.94 -14.07 -28.65
C ILE A 45 -16.45 -14.22 -28.30
N ASP A 46 -16.16 -15.07 -27.31
CA ASP A 46 -14.82 -15.30 -26.77
C ASP A 46 -14.16 -14.05 -26.15
N ARG A 47 -14.99 -13.10 -25.69
CA ARG A 47 -14.59 -11.93 -24.91
C ARG A 47 -15.15 -11.96 -23.48
N LEU A 48 -14.50 -11.21 -22.59
CA LEU A 48 -14.98 -10.96 -21.23
C LEU A 48 -16.30 -10.19 -21.23
N ILE A 49 -17.24 -10.63 -20.39
CA ILE A 49 -18.51 -9.93 -20.17
C ILE A 49 -18.36 -8.94 -19.01
N LEU A 50 -18.72 -7.69 -19.26
CA LEU A 50 -18.92 -6.66 -18.23
C LEU A 50 -20.42 -6.39 -18.10
N ARG A 51 -20.96 -6.52 -16.89
CA ARG A 51 -22.41 -6.33 -16.63
C ARG A 51 -22.86 -4.88 -16.87
N LYS A 52 -21.95 -3.92 -16.72
CA LYS A 52 -22.18 -2.49 -16.89
C LYS A 52 -20.95 -1.86 -17.55
N ASP A 53 -21.18 -0.82 -18.34
CA ASP A 53 -20.11 0.07 -18.76
C ASP A 53 -19.69 0.91 -17.55
N ILE A 54 -18.47 0.65 -17.07
CA ILE A 54 -17.95 1.25 -15.84
C ILE A 54 -16.94 2.33 -16.25
N PRO A 55 -17.14 3.59 -15.83
CA PRO A 55 -16.20 4.66 -16.16
C PRO A 55 -14.83 4.35 -15.55
N GLY A 56 -13.75 4.61 -16.29
CA GLY A 56 -12.39 4.37 -15.82
C GLY A 56 -11.87 2.93 -15.95
N ILE A 57 -12.61 2.04 -16.62
CA ILE A 57 -12.06 0.76 -17.06
C ILE A 57 -11.13 0.97 -18.25
N TYR A 58 -9.95 0.36 -18.18
CA TYR A 58 -9.07 0.23 -19.32
C TYR A 58 -9.01 -1.23 -19.75
N ARG A 59 -9.33 -1.50 -21.03
CA ARG A 59 -9.30 -2.83 -21.63
C ARG A 59 -8.27 -2.87 -22.75
N TYR A 60 -7.41 -3.86 -22.69
CA TYR A 60 -6.34 -4.10 -23.66
C TYR A 60 -6.42 -5.50 -24.22
N GLU A 61 -6.42 -5.60 -25.53
CA GLU A 61 -6.41 -6.87 -26.26
C GLU A 61 -4.98 -7.23 -26.66
N VAL A 62 -4.47 -8.34 -26.15
CA VAL A 62 -3.16 -8.90 -26.49
C VAL A 62 -3.37 -10.03 -27.48
N ASN A 63 -3.04 -9.76 -28.74
CA ASN A 63 -3.19 -10.72 -29.82
C ASN A 63 -1.89 -11.50 -30.07
N PHE A 64 -1.95 -12.82 -29.89
CA PHE A 64 -0.88 -13.74 -30.23
C PHE A 64 -1.06 -14.26 -31.66
N LYS A 65 -0.07 -13.96 -32.51
CA LYS A 65 0.02 -14.56 -33.85
C LYS A 65 0.36 -16.05 -33.76
N LYS A 66 0.07 -16.79 -34.83
CA LYS A 66 0.09 -18.28 -34.88
C LYS A 66 1.41 -18.94 -34.43
N ASP A 67 2.53 -18.20 -34.49
CA ASP A 67 3.89 -18.67 -34.09
C ASP A 67 4.55 -17.79 -33.01
N GLN A 68 3.85 -16.77 -32.51
CA GLN A 68 4.40 -15.82 -31.56
C GLN A 68 4.11 -16.29 -30.13
N LYS A 69 5.16 -16.60 -29.37
CA LYS A 69 5.06 -17.07 -27.98
C LYS A 69 5.08 -15.96 -26.95
N ASN A 70 5.64 -14.80 -27.31
CA ASN A 70 5.83 -13.68 -26.41
C ASN A 70 5.15 -12.43 -26.99
N ALA A 71 4.42 -11.72 -26.16
CA ALA A 71 3.86 -10.41 -26.47
C ALA A 71 4.20 -9.47 -25.31
N SER A 72 4.66 -8.26 -25.63
CA SER A 72 4.91 -7.20 -24.66
C SER A 72 4.04 -6.01 -24.98
N ILE A 73 3.50 -5.38 -23.94
CA ILE A 73 2.68 -4.18 -24.06
C ILE A 73 3.15 -3.22 -22.99
N GLU A 74 3.36 -1.97 -23.39
CA GLU A 74 3.64 -0.86 -22.48
C GLU A 74 2.40 0.02 -22.45
N LEU A 75 1.86 0.24 -21.25
CA LEU A 75 0.58 0.92 -21.04
C LEU A 75 0.78 2.07 -20.07
N THR A 76 0.26 3.24 -20.42
CA THR A 76 0.28 4.42 -19.56
C THR A 76 -1.05 5.12 -19.69
N ASN A 77 -1.81 5.16 -18.60
CA ASN A 77 -3.11 5.79 -18.56
C ASN A 77 -3.22 6.72 -17.36
N GLU A 78 -3.85 7.87 -17.58
CA GLU A 78 -4.22 8.78 -16.50
C GLU A 78 -5.53 8.31 -15.88
N VAL A 79 -5.44 7.80 -14.65
CA VAL A 79 -6.58 7.29 -13.90
C VAL A 79 -7.52 8.44 -13.51
N GLN A 80 -8.79 8.35 -13.93
CA GLN A 80 -9.79 9.39 -13.64
C GLN A 80 -10.47 9.23 -12.27
N ILE A 81 -10.50 8.02 -11.71
CA ILE A 81 -11.21 7.70 -10.48
C ILE A 81 -10.20 7.28 -9.40
N SER A 82 -10.24 7.94 -8.24
CA SER A 82 -9.40 7.54 -7.10
C SER A 82 -9.98 6.29 -6.42
N ALA A 83 -9.40 5.12 -6.73
CA ALA A 83 -9.79 3.84 -6.16
C ALA A 83 -8.59 2.87 -6.12
N ILE A 84 -8.75 1.76 -5.38
CA ILE A 84 -7.87 0.61 -5.54
C ILE A 84 -8.24 -0.03 -6.88
N HIS A 85 -7.24 -0.25 -7.74
CA HIS A 85 -7.45 -0.88 -9.05
C HIS A 85 -6.84 -2.28 -9.04
N VAL A 86 -7.54 -3.21 -9.67
CA VAL A 86 -7.13 -4.61 -9.81
C VAL A 86 -6.85 -4.90 -11.27
N PHE A 87 -5.81 -5.68 -11.51
CA PHE A 87 -5.50 -6.23 -12.83
C PHE A 87 -6.26 -7.54 -13.02
N ALA A 88 -7.05 -7.63 -14.08
CA ALA A 88 -7.70 -8.86 -14.51
C ALA A 88 -7.10 -9.31 -15.85
N LEU A 89 -6.52 -10.51 -15.86
CA LEU A 89 -6.04 -11.19 -17.06
C LEU A 89 -6.99 -12.32 -17.38
N VAL A 90 -7.68 -12.23 -18.52
CA VAL A 90 -8.68 -13.22 -18.90
C VAL A 90 -8.42 -13.72 -20.31
N SER A 91 -8.47 -15.04 -20.48
CA SER A 91 -8.52 -15.69 -21.78
C SER A 91 -9.78 -16.53 -21.84
N CYS A 92 -10.66 -16.21 -22.78
CA CYS A 92 -11.91 -16.92 -23.00
C CYS A 92 -11.77 -18.08 -23.99
N GLN A 93 -10.56 -18.32 -24.49
CA GLN A 93 -10.27 -19.34 -25.49
C GLN A 93 -9.75 -20.61 -24.83
N GLY A 94 -10.54 -21.68 -24.84
CA GLY A 94 -10.21 -22.95 -24.18
C GLY A 94 -9.03 -23.74 -24.78
N TYR A 95 -8.38 -23.25 -25.84
CA TYR A 95 -7.19 -23.85 -26.44
C TYR A 95 -5.88 -23.16 -26.02
N MET A 96 -5.94 -22.08 -25.24
CA MET A 96 -4.74 -21.52 -24.63
C MET A 96 -4.22 -22.49 -23.56
N GLY A 97 -2.93 -22.82 -23.64
CA GLY A 97 -2.22 -23.55 -22.59
C GLY A 97 -1.85 -22.64 -21.42
N TYR A 98 -0.73 -22.96 -20.76
CA TYR A 98 -0.20 -22.14 -19.69
C TYR A 98 0.36 -20.81 -20.24
N VAL A 99 -0.05 -19.70 -19.62
CA VAL A 99 0.44 -18.35 -19.91
C VAL A 99 1.21 -17.85 -18.70
N THR A 100 2.45 -17.42 -18.91
CA THR A 100 3.27 -16.76 -17.88
C THR A 100 3.28 -15.25 -18.15
N PHE A 101 2.86 -14.47 -17.16
CA PHE A 101 2.92 -13.02 -17.21
C PHE A 101 4.12 -12.53 -16.38
N GLU A 102 4.96 -11.73 -17.00
CA GLU A 102 6.10 -11.07 -16.35
C GLU A 102 6.10 -9.61 -16.79
N GLY A 103 6.18 -8.71 -15.82
CA GLY A 103 6.17 -7.27 -16.08
C GLY A 103 6.19 -6.47 -14.80
N ASP A 104 6.59 -5.21 -14.93
CA ASP A 104 6.56 -4.22 -13.85
C ASP A 104 5.35 -3.30 -14.02
N SER A 105 4.65 -3.02 -12.92
CA SER A 105 3.56 -2.05 -12.88
C SER A 105 3.90 -0.92 -11.92
N VAL A 106 3.88 0.32 -12.40
CA VAL A 106 4.10 1.51 -11.57
C VAL A 106 2.81 2.28 -11.45
N TRP A 107 2.38 2.48 -10.21
CA TRP A 107 1.22 3.30 -9.88
C TRP A 107 1.71 4.57 -9.21
N MET A 108 1.28 5.72 -9.71
CA MET A 108 1.69 7.01 -9.17
C MET A 108 0.46 7.84 -8.84
N ASN A 109 0.42 8.34 -7.61
CA ASN A 109 -0.61 9.26 -7.17
C ASN A 109 -0.17 10.71 -7.49
N PRO A 110 -1.09 11.69 -7.55
CA PRO A 110 -0.74 13.10 -7.76
C PRO A 110 0.26 13.65 -6.72
N TYR A 111 0.30 13.03 -5.53
CA TYR A 111 1.14 13.41 -4.41
C TYR A 111 2.46 12.61 -4.31
N GLY A 112 2.74 11.73 -5.30
CA GLY A 112 3.96 10.92 -5.39
C GLY A 112 3.68 9.41 -5.48
N HIS A 113 4.70 8.60 -5.23
CA HIS A 113 4.61 7.14 -5.33
C HIS A 113 4.00 6.46 -4.09
N LEU A 114 3.71 7.20 -3.02
CA LEU A 114 3.09 6.59 -1.85
C LEU A 114 1.66 6.11 -2.18
N PRO A 115 1.33 4.86 -1.81
CA PRO A 115 -0.04 4.39 -1.82
C PRO A 115 -0.96 5.31 -1.00
N GLY A 116 -2.20 5.48 -1.47
CA GLY A 116 -3.16 6.38 -0.83
C GLY A 116 -3.52 6.00 0.62
N ASP A 117 -3.49 4.71 0.95
CA ASP A 117 -3.68 4.18 2.30
C ASP A 117 -2.51 4.51 3.24
N MET A 118 -1.29 4.57 2.71
CA MET A 118 -0.08 4.86 3.46
C MET A 118 0.24 6.35 3.56
N TYR A 119 -0.32 7.18 2.68
CA TYR A 119 -0.05 8.62 2.61
C TYR A 119 -0.32 9.34 3.95
N GLY A 120 -1.34 8.91 4.69
CA GLY A 120 -1.66 9.47 6.00
C GLY A 120 -0.53 9.34 7.03
N TYR A 121 0.31 8.29 6.92
CA TYR A 121 1.42 8.09 7.85
C TYR A 121 2.52 9.15 7.72
N LEU A 122 2.79 9.63 6.50
CA LEU A 122 3.79 10.68 6.27
C LEU A 122 3.44 11.94 7.07
N ILE A 123 2.18 12.39 6.97
CA ILE A 123 1.68 13.57 7.66
C ILE A 123 1.63 13.32 9.18
N PHE A 124 1.20 12.13 9.60
CA PHE A 124 1.14 11.74 11.00
C PHE A 124 2.50 11.79 11.69
N TYR A 125 3.55 11.21 11.09
CA TYR A 125 4.90 11.22 11.65
C TYR A 125 5.50 12.64 11.67
N GLY A 126 5.16 13.47 10.68
CA GLY A 126 5.50 14.90 10.69
C GLY A 126 4.91 15.65 11.89
N TRP A 127 3.62 15.47 12.16
CA TRP A 127 2.97 16.07 13.34
C TRP A 127 3.49 15.52 14.67
N MET A 128 3.71 14.21 14.75
CA MET A 128 4.28 13.56 15.93
C MET A 128 5.66 14.13 16.26
N PHE A 129 6.52 14.35 15.25
CA PHE A 129 7.82 14.97 15.46
C PHE A 129 7.70 16.37 16.08
N ILE A 130 6.82 17.23 15.55
CA ILE A 130 6.58 18.58 16.08
C ILE A 130 6.09 18.49 17.54
N PHE A 131 5.15 17.59 17.83
CA PHE A 131 4.61 17.41 19.17
C PHE A 131 5.69 16.98 20.18
N TYR A 132 6.52 15.99 19.82
CA TYR A 132 7.63 15.56 20.66
C TYR A 132 8.72 16.63 20.79
N LEU A 133 8.87 17.50 19.80
CA LEU A 133 9.82 18.62 19.86
C LEU A 133 9.35 19.65 20.90
N VAL A 134 8.05 20.00 20.89
CA VAL A 134 7.46 20.89 21.89
C VAL A 134 7.57 20.30 23.29
N ILE A 135 7.22 19.02 23.47
CA ILE A 135 7.35 18.33 24.75
C ILE A 135 8.81 18.27 25.20
N GLY A 136 9.72 17.88 24.30
CA GLY A 136 11.15 17.80 24.60
C GLY A 136 11.75 19.16 24.97
N GLY A 137 11.33 20.24 24.30
CA GLY A 137 11.74 21.60 24.62
C GLY A 137 11.22 22.04 26.00
N PHE A 138 9.93 21.85 26.28
CA PHE A 138 9.34 22.15 27.57
C PHE A 138 9.99 21.34 28.70
N TRP A 139 10.21 20.04 28.47
CA TRP A 139 10.86 19.14 29.41
C TRP A 139 12.32 19.52 29.66
N SER A 140 13.06 19.89 28.62
CA SER A 140 14.45 20.34 28.74
C SER A 140 14.55 21.65 29.51
N TYR A 141 13.63 22.59 29.28
CA TYR A 141 13.54 23.84 30.03
C TYR A 141 13.31 23.58 31.52
N LEU A 142 12.31 22.75 31.86
CA LEU A 142 12.06 22.36 33.24
C LEU A 142 13.26 21.64 33.85
N SER A 143 13.87 20.72 33.09
CA SER A 143 15.07 20.02 33.51
C SER A 143 16.12 21.04 33.92
N VAL A 144 16.51 21.97 33.03
CA VAL A 144 17.44 23.12 33.25
C VAL A 144 17.14 23.93 34.50
N MET A 145 15.88 24.28 34.73
CA MET A 145 15.47 25.05 35.91
C MET A 145 15.70 24.29 37.23
N TYR A 146 15.53 22.96 37.22
CA TYR A 146 15.57 22.12 38.42
C TYR A 146 16.77 21.14 38.48
N TRP A 147 17.92 21.45 37.84
CA TRP A 147 19.09 20.54 37.76
C TRP A 147 19.60 20.02 39.10
N LYS A 148 19.39 20.77 40.19
CA LYS A 148 19.88 20.38 41.52
C LYS A 148 19.05 19.27 42.20
N GLU A 149 17.83 19.02 41.73
CA GLU A 149 16.90 18.03 42.29
C GLU A 149 16.66 16.87 41.31
N LEU A 150 17.57 16.66 40.34
CA LEU A 150 17.37 15.72 39.24
C LEU A 150 17.44 14.26 39.73
N LEU A 151 16.29 13.65 39.94
CA LEU A 151 16.14 12.22 40.24
C LEU A 151 16.54 11.39 39.01
N TYR A 152 17.13 10.20 39.25
CA TYR A 152 17.53 9.25 38.19
C TYR A 152 16.41 8.96 37.17
N VAL A 153 15.15 8.96 37.63
CA VAL A 153 13.96 8.76 36.80
C VAL A 153 13.78 9.86 35.74
N GLN A 154 14.12 11.12 36.05
CA GLN A 154 13.98 12.23 35.10
C GLN A 154 14.91 12.07 33.90
N ASN A 155 16.12 11.53 34.10
CA ASN A 155 17.05 11.25 33.02
C ASN A 155 16.54 10.12 32.09
N GLY A 156 15.84 9.14 32.65
CA GLY A 156 15.16 8.11 31.86
C GLY A 156 14.07 8.70 30.95
N ILE A 157 13.25 9.62 31.48
CA ILE A 157 12.18 10.28 30.70
C ILE A 157 12.79 11.08 29.54
N THR A 158 13.84 11.86 29.80
CA THR A 158 14.57 12.58 28.74
C THR A 158 15.07 11.64 27.66
N GLY A 159 15.65 10.48 28.04
CA GLY A 159 16.09 9.46 27.10
C GLY A 159 14.97 8.92 26.21
N VAL A 160 13.79 8.63 26.78
CA VAL A 160 12.64 8.15 26.00
C VAL A 160 12.09 9.24 25.08
N VAL A 161 12.03 10.51 25.51
CA VAL A 161 11.60 11.61 24.65
C VAL A 161 12.54 11.77 23.44
N VAL A 162 13.86 11.69 23.65
CA VAL A 162 14.85 11.71 22.56
C VAL A 162 14.68 10.51 21.62
N MET A 163 14.43 9.32 22.14
CA MET A 163 14.15 8.14 21.30
C MET A 163 12.87 8.33 20.47
N CYS A 164 11.81 8.91 21.03
CA CYS A 164 10.58 9.23 20.29
C CYS A 164 10.82 10.23 19.15
N LEU A 165 11.67 11.24 19.38
CA LEU A 165 12.08 12.20 18.33
C LEU A 165 12.81 11.50 17.20
N ILE A 166 13.81 10.67 17.52
CA ILE A 166 14.59 9.92 16.53
C ILE A 166 13.68 8.99 15.72
N GLU A 167 12.82 8.22 16.36
CA GLU A 167 11.87 7.32 15.67
C GLU A 167 10.95 8.09 14.73
N SER A 168 10.39 9.22 15.17
CA SER A 168 9.51 10.03 14.34
C SER A 168 10.23 10.58 13.10
N ILE A 169 11.48 11.03 13.25
CA ILE A 169 12.32 11.48 12.14
C ILE A 169 12.61 10.33 11.17
N VAL A 170 13.04 9.18 11.69
CA VAL A 170 13.44 8.04 10.84
C VAL A 170 12.24 7.52 10.04
N TRP A 171 11.06 7.40 10.64
CA TRP A 171 9.84 7.04 9.92
C TRP A 171 9.46 8.09 8.88
N TYR A 172 9.51 9.38 9.22
CA TYR A 172 9.21 10.45 8.27
C TYR A 172 10.12 10.39 7.04
N PHE A 173 11.43 10.18 7.23
CA PHE A 173 12.36 10.03 6.10
C PHE A 173 12.12 8.74 5.30
N ASP A 174 11.70 7.63 5.92
CA ASP A 174 11.39 6.39 5.19
C ASP A 174 10.21 6.60 4.26
N TYR A 175 9.12 7.19 4.78
CA TYR A 175 7.95 7.53 3.97
C TYR A 175 8.26 8.59 2.91
N LEU A 176 9.10 9.58 3.21
CA LEU A 176 9.50 10.60 2.22
C LEU A 176 10.29 9.97 1.08
N GLN A 177 11.24 9.10 1.40
CA GLN A 177 12.06 8.41 0.41
C GLN A 177 11.22 7.42 -0.40
N PHE A 178 10.32 6.71 0.25
CA PHE A 178 9.37 5.83 -0.42
C PHE A 178 8.46 6.64 -1.37
N ASN A 179 8.07 7.86 -1.01
CA ASN A 179 7.26 8.71 -1.89
C ASN A 179 8.00 9.13 -3.17
N ASN A 180 9.31 9.31 -3.07
CA ASN A 180 10.15 9.79 -4.17
C ASN A 180 10.62 8.67 -5.11
N ILE A 181 10.95 7.50 -4.55
CA ILE A 181 11.53 6.37 -5.31
C ILE A 181 10.46 5.33 -5.67
N GLY A 182 9.36 5.26 -4.92
CA GLY A 182 8.32 4.24 -5.09
C GLY A 182 8.69 2.85 -4.55
N SER A 183 9.77 2.75 -3.77
CA SER A 183 10.06 1.55 -2.98
C SER A 183 10.70 1.90 -1.63
N HIS A 184 10.49 1.03 -0.62
CA HIS A 184 11.17 1.18 0.66
C HIS A 184 12.68 0.94 0.50
N TYR A 185 13.48 1.91 0.94
CA TYR A 185 14.92 1.71 1.02
C TYR A 185 15.23 0.80 2.20
N ARG A 186 15.72 -0.42 1.91
CA ARG A 186 15.91 -1.49 2.91
C ARG A 186 16.59 -1.00 4.19
N VAL A 187 17.68 -0.24 4.06
CA VAL A 187 18.44 0.25 5.20
C VAL A 187 17.60 1.20 6.07
N LEU A 188 16.85 2.12 5.45
CA LEU A 188 16.00 3.04 6.21
C LEU A 188 14.90 2.28 6.95
N LEU A 189 14.22 1.36 6.26
CA LEU A 189 13.20 0.52 6.86
C LEU A 189 13.75 -0.29 8.05
N PHE A 190 14.94 -0.89 7.90
CA PHE A 190 15.60 -1.59 9.01
C PHE A 190 15.91 -0.67 10.18
N THR A 191 16.40 0.55 9.92
CA THR A 191 16.65 1.54 10.98
C THR A 191 15.37 2.03 11.66
N ALA A 192 14.27 2.20 10.91
CA ALA A 192 12.96 2.57 11.45
C ALA A 192 12.43 1.47 12.38
N LEU A 193 12.56 0.22 11.96
CA LEU A 193 12.14 -0.92 12.76
C LEU A 193 12.99 -1.10 14.02
N LEU A 194 14.31 -0.91 13.92
CA LEU A 194 15.24 -1.00 15.05
C LEU A 194 14.97 0.10 16.08
N THR A 195 14.74 1.33 15.63
CA THR A 195 14.42 2.47 16.52
C THR A 195 13.09 2.26 17.21
N ALA A 196 12.07 1.77 16.50
CA ALA A 196 10.77 1.41 17.08
C ALA A 196 10.88 0.30 18.16
N ALA A 197 11.65 -0.75 17.88
CA ALA A 197 11.91 -1.81 18.86
C ALA A 197 12.64 -1.28 20.09
N THR A 198 13.66 -0.43 19.88
CA THR A 198 14.46 0.16 20.97
C THR A 198 13.62 1.09 21.85
N ARG A 199 12.79 1.96 21.26
CA ARG A 199 11.87 2.81 22.02
C ARG A 199 10.91 1.97 22.86
N ARG A 200 10.34 0.91 22.28
CA ARG A 200 9.43 0.02 23.00
C ARG A 200 10.12 -0.62 24.21
N MET A 201 11.35 -1.10 24.05
CA MET A 201 12.15 -1.64 25.14
C MET A 201 12.46 -0.57 26.22
N ALA A 202 12.93 0.60 25.83
CA ALA A 202 13.26 1.69 26.75
C ALA A 202 12.04 2.15 27.56
N SER A 203 10.87 2.25 26.91
CA SER A 203 9.61 2.62 27.56
C SER A 203 9.20 1.59 28.61
N CYS A 204 9.29 0.30 28.28
CA CYS A 204 9.02 -0.78 29.24
C CYS A 204 9.96 -0.74 30.44
N MET A 205 11.26 -0.57 30.20
CA MET A 205 12.25 -0.45 31.29
C MET A 205 11.93 0.72 32.22
N LEU A 206 11.58 1.87 31.66
CA LEU A 206 11.21 3.06 32.44
C LEU A 206 9.99 2.80 33.32
N VAL A 207 8.94 2.20 32.77
CA VAL A 207 7.72 1.85 33.51
C VAL A 207 8.03 0.88 34.66
N ILE A 208 8.88 -0.12 34.41
CA ILE A 208 9.31 -1.08 35.45
C ILE A 208 10.04 -0.34 36.58
N ILE A 209 11.00 0.53 36.26
CA ILE A 209 11.75 1.32 37.26
C ILE A 209 10.81 2.18 38.11
N ILE A 210 9.83 2.83 37.48
CA ILE A 210 8.81 3.64 38.18
C ILE A 210 7.96 2.74 39.09
N SER A 211 7.51 1.58 38.61
CA SER A 211 6.66 0.65 39.37
C SER A 211 7.36 0.02 40.58
N MET A 212 8.68 -0.18 40.49
CA MET A 212 9.50 -0.69 41.60
C MET A 212 9.68 0.35 42.73
N GLY A 213 9.20 1.59 42.56
CA GLY A 213 9.27 2.60 43.61
C GLY A 213 10.68 3.14 43.85
N TYR A 214 11.57 3.06 42.86
CA TYR A 214 12.94 3.64 42.93
C TYR A 214 12.96 5.16 43.17
N GLY A 215 11.80 5.83 43.16
CA GLY A 215 11.64 7.22 43.62
C GLY A 215 11.40 7.42 45.12
N MET A 216 11.17 6.36 45.91
CA MET A 216 10.77 6.45 47.32
C MET A 216 11.80 5.96 48.35
N VAL A 217 12.87 5.28 47.94
CA VAL A 217 13.92 4.86 48.89
C VAL A 217 15.07 5.85 48.81
N ARG A 218 15.01 6.87 49.67
CA ARG A 218 16.21 7.62 50.08
C ARG A 218 17.16 6.61 50.73
N LEU A 219 18.34 6.40 50.14
CA LEU A 219 19.51 6.00 50.91
C LEU A 219 20.10 7.24 51.59
#